data_AF-A0A535BRP4-F1
#
_entry.id   AF-A0A535BRP4-F1
#
_cell.length_a   1.000
_cell.length_b   1.000
_cell.length_c   1.000
_cell.angle_alpha   90.00
_cell.angle_beta   90.00
_cell.angle_gamma   90.00
#
_symmetry.space_group_name_H-M   'P 1'
#
loop_
_entity.id
_entity.type
_entity.pdbx_description
1 polymer ?
#
loop_
_entity_poly.entity_id
_entity_poly.type
_entity_poly.pdbx_seq_one_letter_code
_entity_poly.pdbx_strand_id
1 'polypeptide(L)'
;MALAGIIFAIGLQRGVESGRFWTKISPALLVGVGIAMLLSGFPIEDVHYGAPHSFQGWIHLLAFYLFLASSTLACFFMWLRLREDSLWRGYDWYSLGTGVLAVLLFQFTMFYIVLAVLLTWLEVLATRLWVITRREGASGA
;
A
#
# COMPACT_ATOMS: atom_id res chain seq x y z
N MET A 1 11.80 2.72 -1.59
CA MET A 1 10.38 2.43 -1.29
C MET A 1 9.45 2.71 -2.47
N ALA A 2 9.41 3.92 -3.04
CA ALA A 2 8.46 4.24 -4.13
C ALA A 2 8.55 3.32 -5.37
N LEU A 3 9.76 3.09 -5.91
CA LEU A 3 9.99 2.16 -7.01
C LEU A 3 9.68 0.70 -6.62
N ALA A 4 9.96 0.34 -5.36
CA ALA A 4 9.67 -0.99 -4.84
C ALA A 4 8.15 -1.27 -4.80
N GLY A 5 7.33 -0.27 -4.48
CA GLY A 5 5.86 -0.37 -4.55
C GLY A 5 5.33 -0.60 -5.96
N ILE A 6 5.89 0.10 -6.95
CA ILE A 6 5.53 -0.08 -8.37
C ILE A 6 5.94 -1.48 -8.86
N ILE A 7 7.17 -1.89 -8.56
CA ILE A 7 7.69 -3.23 -8.91
C ILE A 7 6.87 -4.32 -8.21
N PHE A 8 6.51 -4.12 -6.94
CA PHE A 8 5.63 -5.00 -6.18
C PHE A 8 4.25 -5.12 -6.81
N ALA A 9 3.62 -4.00 -7.20
CA ALA A 9 2.32 -4.02 -7.87
C ALA A 9 2.35 -4.82 -9.18
N ILE A 10 3.42 -4.66 -9.98
CA ILE A 10 3.63 -5.39 -11.23
C ILE A 10 3.87 -6.88 -10.97
N GLY A 11 4.73 -7.23 -9.99
CA GLY A 11 5.01 -8.62 -9.62
C GLY A 11 3.78 -9.33 -9.07
N LEU A 12 3.02 -8.64 -8.22
CA LEU A 12 1.75 -9.15 -7.68
C LEU A 12 0.74 -9.37 -8.79
N GLN A 13 0.61 -8.47 -9.78
CA GLN A 13 -0.30 -8.63 -10.91
C GLN A 13 0.04 -9.84 -11.80
N ARG A 14 1.32 -10.24 -11.87
CA ARG A 14 1.77 -11.41 -12.63
C ARG A 14 1.60 -12.75 -11.88
N GLY A 15 1.61 -12.73 -10.54
CA GLY A 15 1.54 -13.95 -9.73
C GLY A 15 0.13 -14.49 -9.45
N VAL A 16 -0.94 -13.77 -9.81
CA VAL A 16 -2.32 -14.19 -9.53
C VAL A 16 -3.17 -13.99 -10.78
N GLU A 17 -3.39 -15.05 -11.56
CA GLU A 17 -4.38 -15.06 -12.64
C GLU A 17 -5.79 -15.24 -12.04
N SER A 18 -6.58 -14.18 -12.05
CA SER A 18 -8.01 -14.24 -11.70
C SER A 18 -8.76 -13.13 -12.45
N GLY A 19 -9.78 -13.52 -13.22
CA GLY A 19 -10.55 -12.65 -14.13
C GLY A 19 -11.54 -11.70 -13.45
N ARG A 20 -11.41 -11.46 -12.15
CA ARG A 20 -12.38 -10.68 -11.34
C ARG A 20 -11.97 -9.21 -11.23
N PHE A 21 -12.92 -8.27 -11.34
CA PHE A 21 -12.67 -6.81 -11.34
C PHE A 21 -11.71 -6.30 -10.23
N TRP A 22 -11.79 -6.88 -9.03
CA TRP A 22 -10.97 -6.55 -7.85
C TRP A 22 -9.46 -6.85 -8.05
N THR A 23 -9.10 -7.75 -8.97
CA THR A 23 -7.69 -8.06 -9.31
C THR A 23 -7.00 -6.94 -10.08
N LYS A 24 -7.76 -6.05 -10.73
CA LYS A 24 -7.24 -4.86 -11.42
C LYS A 24 -7.19 -3.62 -10.53
N ILE A 25 -8.10 -3.51 -9.56
CA ILE A 25 -8.13 -2.37 -8.64
C ILE A 25 -6.96 -2.42 -7.65
N SER A 26 -6.64 -3.60 -7.11
CA SER A 26 -5.57 -3.71 -6.10
C SER A 26 -4.19 -3.25 -6.61
N PRO A 27 -3.71 -3.64 -7.81
CA PRO A 27 -2.46 -3.10 -8.37
C PRO A 27 -2.55 -1.60 -8.65
N ALA A 28 -3.68 -1.10 -9.17
CA ALA A 28 -3.86 0.32 -9.45
C ALA A 28 -3.75 1.18 -8.18
N LEU A 29 -4.33 0.72 -7.07
CA LEU A 29 -4.19 1.39 -5.78
C LEU A 29 -2.74 1.37 -5.29
N LEU A 30 -2.01 0.26 -5.43
CA LEU A 30 -0.59 0.18 -5.09
C LEU A 30 0.29 1.09 -5.95
N VAL A 31 -0.05 1.28 -7.23
CA VAL A 31 0.59 2.30 -8.08
C VAL A 31 0.29 3.69 -7.53
N GLY A 32 -0.94 3.97 -7.13
CA GLY A 32 -1.31 5.21 -6.44
C GLY A 32 -0.49 5.47 -5.18
N VAL A 33 -0.25 4.44 -4.37
CA VAL A 33 0.67 4.50 -3.22
C VAL A 33 2.09 4.87 -3.66
N GLY A 34 2.62 4.22 -4.70
CA GLY A 34 3.94 4.53 -5.25
C GLY A 34 4.06 5.98 -5.74
N ILE A 35 3.06 6.49 -6.47
CA ILE A 35 2.98 7.89 -6.92
C ILE A 35 2.98 8.83 -5.71
N ALA A 36 2.15 8.53 -4.70
CA ALA A 36 2.09 9.34 -3.48
C ALA A 36 3.45 9.42 -2.77
N MET A 37 4.19 8.30 -2.69
CA MET A 37 5.55 8.29 -2.13
C MET A 37 6.57 9.08 -2.96
N LEU A 38 6.38 9.21 -4.27
CA LEU A 38 7.22 10.09 -5.09
C LEU A 38 6.90 11.56 -4.81
N LEU A 39 5.61 11.90 -4.73
CA LEU A 39 5.15 13.26 -4.45
C LEU A 39 5.52 13.72 -3.03
N SER A 40 5.64 12.82 -2.06
CA SER A 40 6.14 13.15 -0.72
C SER A 40 7.63 13.46 -0.68
N GLY A 41 8.36 13.34 -1.80
CA GLY A 41 9.78 13.73 -1.90
C GLY A 41 10.00 15.22 -2.16
N PHE A 42 8.94 15.98 -2.42
CA PHE A 42 9.03 17.44 -2.54
C PHE A 42 9.50 18.08 -1.21
N PRO A 43 9.96 19.34 -1.21
CA PRO A 43 10.26 20.02 0.04
C PRO A 43 9.00 20.20 0.89
N ILE A 44 9.13 19.95 2.20
CA ILE A 44 8.11 20.30 3.18
C ILE A 44 8.20 21.81 3.37
N GLU A 45 7.07 22.50 3.19
CA GLU A 45 6.95 23.90 3.57
C GLU A 45 6.99 24.01 5.10
N ASP A 46 7.76 24.95 5.65
CA ASP A 46 7.78 25.26 7.09
C ASP A 46 6.47 25.93 7.51
N VAL A 47 5.38 25.16 7.54
CA VAL A 47 4.08 25.63 7.99
C VAL A 47 3.95 25.39 9.48
N HIS A 48 4.03 26.47 10.26
CA HIS A 48 3.55 26.46 11.63
C HIS A 48 2.02 26.48 11.61
N TYR A 49 1.39 25.33 11.85
CA TYR A 49 -0.05 25.13 12.04
C TYR A 49 -0.95 25.97 11.10
N GLY A 50 -1.19 25.49 9.88
CA GLY A 50 -2.05 26.17 8.91
C GLY A 50 -2.23 25.39 7.60
N ALA A 51 -3.06 25.91 6.70
CA ALA A 51 -3.17 25.40 5.33
C ALA A 51 -1.88 25.71 4.55
N PRO A 52 -1.49 24.89 3.55
CA PRO A 52 -0.33 25.18 2.73
C PRO A 52 -0.48 26.50 1.97
N HIS A 53 0.56 27.32 1.94
CA HIS A 53 0.58 28.56 1.16
C HIS A 53 1.41 28.41 -0.13
N SER A 54 2.34 27.46 -0.16
CA SER A 54 3.14 27.15 -1.33
C SER A 54 2.53 26.02 -2.18
N PHE A 55 2.84 26.03 -3.47
CA PHE A 55 2.51 24.93 -4.39
C PHE A 55 3.09 23.58 -3.92
N GLN A 56 4.30 23.59 -3.35
CA GLN A 56 4.98 22.40 -2.84
C GLN A 56 4.27 21.83 -1.61
N GLY A 57 3.81 22.70 -0.70
CA GLY A 57 3.00 22.32 0.46
C GLY A 57 1.66 21.70 0.06
N TRP A 58 1.01 22.22 -0.99
CA TRP A 58 -0.20 21.59 -1.56
C TRP A 58 0.08 20.21 -2.16
N ILE A 59 1.20 20.04 -2.88
CA ILE A 59 1.63 18.72 -3.37
C ILE A 59 1.87 17.76 -2.19
N HIS A 60 2.52 18.21 -1.13
CA HIS A 60 2.73 17.42 0.08
C HIS A 60 1.43 16.95 0.72
N LEU A 61 0.47 17.86 0.88
CA LEU A 61 -0.84 17.54 1.43
C LEU A 61 -1.61 16.56 0.53
N LEU A 62 -1.56 16.75 -0.78
CA LEU A 62 -2.18 15.85 -1.74
C LEU A 62 -1.54 14.46 -1.70
N ALA A 63 -0.21 14.40 -1.63
CA ALA A 63 0.55 13.15 -1.51
C ALA A 63 0.12 12.39 -0.25
N PHE A 64 -0.05 13.09 0.87
CA PHE A 64 -0.54 12.49 2.11
C PHE A 64 -1.92 11.84 1.94
N TYR A 65 -2.92 12.59 1.46
CA TYR A 65 -4.28 12.05 1.29
C TYR A 65 -4.33 10.93 0.26
N LEU A 66 -3.57 11.06 -0.83
CA LEU A 66 -3.46 10.01 -1.84
C LEU A 66 -2.84 8.74 -1.25
N PHE A 67 -1.74 8.85 -0.51
CA PHE A 67 -1.11 7.71 0.16
C PHE A 67 -2.08 7.03 1.12
N LEU A 68 -2.74 7.81 1.98
CA LEU A 68 -3.65 7.29 2.99
C LEU A 68 -4.85 6.58 2.35
N ALA A 69 -5.53 7.24 1.41
CA ALA A 69 -6.69 6.67 0.74
C ALA A 69 -6.32 5.44 -0.09
N SER A 70 -5.27 5.52 -0.91
CA SER A 70 -4.85 4.41 -1.76
C SER A 70 -4.38 3.21 -0.93
N SER A 71 -3.58 3.41 0.12
CA SER A 71 -3.08 2.31 0.96
C SER A 71 -4.20 1.65 1.76
N THR A 72 -5.10 2.44 2.33
CA THR A 72 -6.23 1.95 3.12
C THR A 72 -7.21 1.16 2.24
N LEU A 73 -7.57 1.70 1.08
CA LEU A 73 -8.38 0.97 0.11
C LEU A 73 -7.65 -0.29 -0.37
N ALA A 74 -6.34 -0.20 -0.65
CA ALA A 74 -5.56 -1.35 -1.08
C ALA A 74 -5.64 -2.48 -0.05
N CYS A 75 -5.60 -2.20 1.27
CA CYS A 75 -5.78 -3.21 2.31
C CYS A 75 -7.07 -4.03 2.14
N PHE A 76 -8.21 -3.37 1.92
CA PHE A 76 -9.52 -4.03 1.77
C PHE A 76 -9.61 -4.84 0.47
N PHE A 77 -9.15 -4.27 -0.64
CA PHE A 77 -9.15 -4.96 -1.94
C PHE A 77 -8.14 -6.12 -1.95
N MET A 78 -7.04 -5.99 -1.21
CA MET A 78 -6.05 -7.04 -1.06
C MET A 78 -6.61 -8.19 -0.21
N TRP A 79 -7.34 -7.91 0.87
CA TRP A 79 -8.06 -8.96 1.61
C TRP A 79 -8.95 -9.81 0.68
N LEU A 80 -9.73 -9.16 -0.19
CA LEU A 80 -10.59 -9.85 -1.16
C LEU A 80 -9.80 -10.66 -2.21
N ARG A 81 -8.59 -10.24 -2.53
CA ARG A 81 -7.72 -10.93 -3.49
C ARG A 81 -6.99 -12.11 -2.85
N LEU A 82 -6.38 -11.90 -1.69
CA LEU A 82 -5.55 -12.89 -1.01
C LEU A 82 -6.36 -14.08 -0.50
N ARG A 83 -7.65 -13.90 -0.17
CA ARG A 83 -8.54 -14.99 0.21
C ARG A 83 -8.78 -16.03 -0.89
N GLU A 84 -8.54 -15.68 -2.15
CA GLU A 84 -8.73 -16.60 -3.29
C GLU A 84 -7.50 -17.50 -3.51
N ASP A 85 -6.36 -17.21 -2.87
CA ASP A 85 -5.10 -17.94 -3.06
C ASP A 85 -4.60 -18.55 -1.74
N SER A 86 -4.51 -19.88 -1.71
CA SER A 86 -4.05 -20.65 -0.56
C SER A 86 -2.62 -20.32 -0.12
N LEU A 87 -1.77 -19.81 -1.02
CA LEU A 87 -0.40 -19.38 -0.71
C LEU A 87 -0.35 -18.17 0.24
N TRP A 88 -1.47 -17.46 0.38
CA TRP A 88 -1.60 -16.24 1.17
C TRP A 88 -2.46 -16.40 2.43
N ARG A 89 -2.76 -17.63 2.82
CA ARG A 89 -3.59 -17.92 4.01
C ARG A 89 -3.12 -17.17 5.26
N GLY A 90 -4.02 -16.40 5.87
CA GLY A 90 -3.75 -15.56 7.05
C GLY A 90 -3.34 -14.12 6.72
N TYR A 91 -2.75 -13.86 5.54
CA TYR A 91 -2.41 -12.51 5.08
C TYR A 91 -3.62 -11.74 4.58
N ASP A 92 -4.69 -12.45 4.23
CA ASP A 92 -6.00 -11.92 3.93
C ASP A 92 -6.56 -11.18 5.16
N TRP A 93 -6.67 -11.85 6.31
CA TRP A 93 -7.14 -11.23 7.55
C TRP A 93 -6.18 -10.18 8.09
N TYR A 94 -4.88 -10.37 7.92
CA TYR A 94 -3.88 -9.34 8.23
C TYR A 94 -4.13 -8.04 7.46
N SER A 95 -4.41 -8.14 6.15
CA SER A 95 -4.70 -6.97 5.32
C SER A 95 -5.99 -6.27 5.75
N LEU A 96 -7.05 -7.04 6.03
CA LEU A 96 -8.30 -6.47 6.54
C LEU A 96 -8.09 -5.76 7.89
N GLY A 97 -7.42 -6.43 8.84
CA GLY A 97 -7.14 -5.89 10.16
C GLY A 97 -6.28 -4.61 10.10
N THR A 98 -5.29 -4.59 9.21
CA THR A 98 -4.46 -3.39 8.97
C THR A 98 -5.32 -2.23 8.46
N GLY A 99 -6.19 -2.47 7.47
CA GLY A 99 -7.08 -1.42 6.93
C GLY A 99 -8.02 -0.85 7.99
N VAL A 100 -8.64 -1.73 8.79
CA VAL A 100 -9.51 -1.31 9.92
C VAL A 100 -8.71 -0.52 10.96
N LEU A 101 -7.54 -1.01 11.35
CA LEU A 101 -6.68 -0.35 12.33
C LEU A 101 -6.23 1.03 11.83
N ALA A 102 -5.86 1.15 10.56
CA ALA A 102 -5.48 2.43 9.95
C ALA A 102 -6.63 3.44 10.00
N VAL A 103 -7.86 3.02 9.65
CA VAL A 103 -9.05 3.88 9.74
C VAL A 103 -9.31 4.33 11.18
N LEU A 104 -9.23 3.41 12.15
CA LEU A 104 -9.46 3.73 13.56
C LEU A 104 -8.42 4.70 14.11
N LEU A 105 -7.12 4.42 13.88
CA LEU A 105 -6.03 5.28 14.33
C LEU A 105 -6.08 6.67 13.72
N PHE A 106 -6.53 6.78 12.46
CA PHE A 106 -6.67 8.08 11.80
C PHE A 106 -7.71 8.99 12.49
N GLN A 107 -8.80 8.43 13.04
CA GLN A 107 -9.79 9.21 13.80
C GLN A 107 -9.18 9.87 15.04
N PHE A 108 -8.19 9.23 15.65
CA PHE A 108 -7.47 9.77 16.81
C PHE A 108 -6.29 10.67 16.43
N THR A 109 -6.21 11.11 15.17
CA THR A 109 -5.13 11.98 14.67
C THR A 109 -3.73 11.38 14.84
N MET A 110 -3.63 10.05 14.95
CA MET A 110 -2.37 9.32 15.18
C MET A 110 -1.58 9.12 13.88
N PHE A 111 -1.30 10.23 13.19
CA PHE A 111 -0.76 10.25 11.82
C PHE A 111 0.48 9.36 11.64
N TYR A 112 1.52 9.56 12.45
CA TYR A 112 2.77 8.81 12.32
C TYR A 112 2.60 7.31 12.56
N ILE A 113 1.67 6.94 13.45
CA ILE A 113 1.35 5.54 13.72
C ILE A 113 0.61 4.93 12.53
N VAL A 114 -0.36 5.64 11.94
CA VAL A 114 -1.04 5.20 10.72
C VAL A 114 -0.05 4.98 9.58
N LEU A 115 0.89 5.92 9.40
CA LEU A 115 1.93 5.81 8.38
C LEU A 115 2.78 4.55 8.61
N ALA A 116 3.24 4.34 9.84
CA ALA A 116 4.04 3.17 10.20
C ALA A 116 3.28 1.85 9.94
N VAL A 117 2.01 1.76 10.35
CA VAL A 117 1.17 0.58 10.12
C VAL A 117 1.03 0.25 8.63
N LEU A 118 0.72 1.26 7.80
CA LEU A 118 0.52 1.06 6.36
C LEU A 118 1.82 0.70 5.63
N LEU A 119 2.94 1.32 6.03
CA LEU A 119 4.26 0.98 5.50
C LEU A 119 4.70 -0.43 5.90
N THR A 120 4.52 -0.80 7.17
CA THR A 120 4.80 -2.17 7.65
C THR A 120 3.95 -3.19 6.90
N TRP A 121 2.69 -2.89 6.63
CA TRP A 121 1.84 -3.77 5.82
C TRP A 121 2.39 -3.99 4.40
N LEU A 122 2.84 -2.94 3.71
CA LEU A 122 3.48 -3.07 2.39
C LEU A 122 4.74 -3.95 2.46
N GLU A 123 5.61 -3.72 3.44
CA GLU A 123 6.85 -4.48 3.62
C GLU A 123 6.60 -5.96 3.90
N VAL A 124 5.60 -6.26 4.74
CA VAL A 124 5.20 -7.64 5.06
C VAL A 124 4.68 -8.36 3.82
N LEU A 125 3.83 -7.71 3.02
CA LEU A 125 3.33 -8.31 1.78
C LEU A 125 4.44 -8.48 0.72
N ALA A 126 5.33 -7.51 0.58
CA ALA A 126 6.48 -7.59 -0.33
C ALA A 126 7.42 -8.74 0.05
N THR A 127 7.74 -8.88 1.34
CA THR A 127 8.56 -9.98 1.85
C THR A 127 7.90 -11.32 1.60
N ARG A 128 6.59 -11.44 1.83
CA ARG A 128 5.84 -12.67 1.57
C ARG A 128 5.85 -13.05 0.09
N LEU A 129 5.63 -12.09 -0.80
CA LEU A 129 5.71 -12.31 -2.24
C LEU A 129 7.10 -12.81 -2.67
N TRP A 130 8.15 -12.21 -2.12
CA TRP A 130 9.53 -12.63 -2.40
C TRP A 130 9.82 -14.06 -1.93
N VAL A 131 9.29 -14.46 -0.77
CA VAL A 131 9.42 -15.84 -0.28
C VAL A 131 8.68 -16.84 -1.17
N ILE A 132 7.46 -16.52 -1.62
CA ILE A 132 6.68 -17.38 -2.51
C ILE A 132 7.42 -17.58 -3.84
N THR A 133 7.81 -16.49 -4.50
CA THR A 133 8.51 -16.53 -5.80
C THR A 133 9.85 -17.27 -5.75
N ARG A 134 10.61 -17.15 -4.65
CA ARG A 134 11.84 -17.93 -4.45
C ARG A 134 11.60 -19.44 -4.34
N ARG A 135 10.52 -19.85 -3.67
CA ARG A 135 10.19 -21.27 -3.50
C ARG A 135 9.80 -21.91 -4.83
N GLU A 136 9.00 -21.21 -5.62
CA GLU A 136 8.59 -21.67 -6.96
C GLU A 136 9.78 -21.82 -7.91
N GLY A 137 10.70 -20.85 -7.91
CA GLY A 137 11.94 -20.91 -8.69
C GLY A 137 12.89 -22.04 -8.28
N ALA A 138 12.89 -22.44 -7.00
CA ALA A 138 13.69 -23.56 -6.50
C ALA A 138 13.05 -24.94 -6.77
N SER A 139 11.73 -25.02 -6.94
CA SER A 139 11.01 -26.25 -7.29
C SER A 139 10.92 -26.53 -8.80
N GLY A 140 11.22 -25.53 -9.63
CA GLY A 140 11.24 -25.63 -11.10
C GLY A 140 12.61 -25.86 -11.72
N ALA A 141 13.66 -26.06 -10.90
CA ALA A 141 15.03 -26.37 -11.29
C ALA A 141 15.39 -27.80 -10.82
#